data_AF-A0A1C7N2P1-F1
#
_entry.id   AF-A0A1C7N2P1-F1
#
_cell.length_a   1.000
_cell.length_b   1.000
_cell.length_c   1.000
_cell.angle_alpha   90.00
_cell.angle_beta   90.00
_cell.angle_gamma   90.00
#
_symmetry.space_group_name_H-M   'P 1'
#
loop_
_entity.id
_entity.type
_entity.pdbx_description
1 polymer ?
#
loop_
_entity_poly.entity_id
_entity_poly.type
_entity_poly.pdbx_seq_one_letter_code
_entity_poly.pdbx_strand_id
1 'polypeptide(L)'
;MPGEHMQSAKVVLILCSCFFAYGTTWSDWAFDYYFLWANIAEHPGAVARATQYYISRASAPDIIKYIPFINLMIAAVGFAAGLANMTDGNVLFDGASLVLMLFAISTYSTSVKPAIENIAQTEDVAELSQNLKNIAAAHFIMTLAITGIVGLQITHYALTKRADSAEKVEAAVEKKNK
;
A
#
# COMPACT_ATOMS: atom_id res chain seq x y z
N MET A 1 13.23 -19.08 18.78
CA MET A 1 13.56 -18.08 19.84
C MET A 1 12.47 -17.01 19.84
N PRO A 2 12.11 -16.38 20.98
CA PRO A 2 11.03 -15.38 21.04
C PRO A 2 11.15 -14.22 20.04
N GLY A 3 12.36 -13.87 19.60
CA GLY A 3 12.58 -12.89 18.53
C GLY A 3 12.07 -13.33 17.14
N GLU A 4 12.16 -14.61 16.79
CA GLU A 4 11.76 -15.15 15.48
C GLU A 4 10.25 -15.04 15.24
N HIS A 5 9.44 -15.31 16.28
CA HIS A 5 7.99 -15.17 16.23
C HIS A 5 7.56 -13.71 16.10
N MET A 6 8.23 -12.79 16.80
CA MET A 6 7.98 -11.36 16.70
C MET A 6 8.27 -10.83 15.28
N GLN A 7 9.39 -11.25 14.69
CA GLN A 7 9.80 -10.88 13.34
C GLN A 7 8.83 -11.40 12.27
N SER A 8 8.38 -12.65 12.41
CA SER A 8 7.37 -13.20 11.50
C SER A 8 6.01 -12.50 11.67
N ALA A 9 5.60 -12.23 12.91
CA ALA A 9 4.34 -11.56 13.20
C ALA A 9 4.28 -10.15 12.60
N LYS A 10 5.33 -9.33 12.74
CA LYS A 10 5.33 -7.98 12.16
C LYS A 10 5.21 -8.00 10.64
N VAL A 11 5.91 -8.92 9.97
CA VAL A 11 5.87 -9.06 8.50
C VAL A 11 4.45 -9.44 8.06
N VAL A 12 3.81 -10.37 8.78
CA VAL A 12 2.42 -10.75 8.51
C VAL A 12 1.47 -9.56 8.66
N LEU A 13 1.58 -8.78 9.75
CA LEU A 13 0.74 -7.58 9.94
C LEU A 13 0.88 -6.58 8.80
N ILE A 14 2.12 -6.29 8.39
CA ILE A 14 2.40 -5.36 7.29
C ILE A 14 1.87 -5.90 5.96
N LEU A 15 2.15 -7.16 5.63
CA LEU A 15 1.72 -7.77 4.37
C LEU A 15 0.20 -7.88 4.28
N CYS A 16 -0.49 -8.30 5.34
CA CYS A 16 -1.95 -8.34 5.38
C CYS A 16 -2.55 -6.96 5.10
N SER A 17 -1.99 -5.91 5.71
CA SER A 17 -2.43 -4.54 5.48
C SER A 17 -2.18 -4.07 4.04
N CYS A 18 -1.02 -4.39 3.47
CA CYS A 18 -0.71 -4.08 2.06
C CYS A 18 -1.62 -4.81 1.08
N PHE A 19 -1.93 -6.09 1.31
CA PHE A 19 -2.85 -6.85 0.44
C PHE A 19 -4.30 -6.35 0.53
N PHE A 20 -4.74 -5.92 1.71
CA PHE A 20 -6.02 -5.23 1.82
C PHE A 20 -6.03 -3.93 1.00
N ALA A 21 -4.98 -3.11 1.13
CA ALA A 21 -4.84 -1.87 0.37
C ALA A 21 -4.82 -2.13 -1.15
N TYR A 22 -4.14 -3.17 -1.61
CA TYR A 22 -4.22 -3.60 -3.02
C TYR A 22 -5.63 -3.97 -3.45
N GLY A 23 -6.40 -4.68 -2.62
CA GLY A 23 -7.79 -4.99 -2.95
C GLY A 23 -8.62 -3.73 -3.16
N THR A 24 -8.37 -2.68 -2.37
CA THR A 24 -9.05 -1.40 -2.53
C THR A 24 -8.65 -0.69 -3.83
N THR A 25 -7.35 -0.55 -4.13
CA THR A 25 -6.89 0.12 -5.36
C THR A 25 -7.19 -0.69 -6.62
N TRP A 26 -7.23 -2.02 -6.51
CA TRP A 26 -7.64 -2.91 -7.59
C TRP A 26 -9.12 -2.73 -7.96
N SER A 27 -9.96 -2.42 -6.98
CA SER A 27 -11.37 -2.11 -7.25
C SER A 27 -11.51 -0.78 -8.03
N ASP A 28 -10.61 0.17 -7.78
CA ASP A 28 -10.58 1.49 -8.44
C ASP A 28 -10.06 1.38 -9.88
N TRP A 29 -9.17 0.42 -10.12
CA TRP A 29 -8.57 0.14 -11.42
C TRP A 29 -9.60 -0.07 -12.54
N ALA A 30 -10.77 -0.65 -12.22
CA ALA A 30 -11.84 -0.85 -13.18
C ALA A 30 -12.32 0.46 -13.85
N PHE A 31 -12.12 1.60 -13.19
CA PHE A 31 -12.41 2.94 -13.70
C PHE A 31 -11.14 3.64 -14.18
N ASP A 32 -10.06 3.55 -13.42
CA ASP A 32 -8.80 4.24 -13.69
C ASP A 32 -8.08 3.76 -14.95
N TYR A 33 -8.28 2.48 -15.32
CA TYR A 33 -7.70 1.89 -16.53
C TYR A 33 -7.94 2.73 -17.78
N TYR A 34 -9.14 3.30 -17.91
CA TYR A 34 -9.53 4.08 -19.10
C TYR A 34 -8.79 5.41 -19.23
N PHE A 35 -8.23 5.93 -18.14
CA PHE A 35 -7.55 7.22 -18.12
C PHE A 35 -6.03 7.11 -18.29
N LEU A 36 -5.47 5.92 -18.04
CA LEU A 36 -4.04 5.67 -18.15
C LEU A 36 -3.66 4.83 -19.38
N TRP A 37 -4.48 3.84 -19.73
CA TRP A 37 -4.07 2.78 -20.66
C TRP A 37 -5.02 2.59 -21.85
N ALA A 38 -6.27 3.05 -21.75
CA ALA A 38 -7.22 2.98 -22.85
C ALA A 38 -7.30 4.30 -23.62
N ASN A 39 -7.76 4.21 -24.87
CA ASN A 39 -8.15 5.39 -25.63
C ASN A 39 -9.55 5.84 -25.22
N ILE A 40 -9.66 6.99 -24.55
CA ILE A 40 -10.94 7.54 -24.09
C ILE A 40 -11.92 7.77 -25.26
N ALA A 41 -11.42 8.05 -26.47
CA ALA A 41 -12.28 8.27 -27.65
C ALA A 41 -13.08 7.01 -28.03
N GLU A 42 -12.56 5.82 -27.72
CA GLU A 42 -13.23 4.54 -27.98
C GLU A 42 -14.24 4.17 -26.88
N HIS A 43 -14.26 4.93 -25.77
CA HIS A 43 -15.07 4.66 -24.59
C HIS A 43 -15.83 5.90 -24.11
N PRO A 44 -16.86 6.36 -24.85
CA PRO A 44 -17.56 7.62 -24.59
C PRO A 44 -18.25 7.68 -23.21
N GLY A 45 -18.57 6.53 -22.60
CA GLY A 45 -19.15 6.45 -21.26
C GLY A 45 -18.14 6.37 -20.10
N ALA A 46 -16.83 6.37 -20.37
CA ALA A 46 -15.82 6.19 -19.32
C ALA A 46 -15.81 7.33 -18.29
N VAL A 47 -15.84 8.59 -18.75
CA VAL A 47 -15.86 9.78 -17.90
C VAL A 47 -17.09 9.77 -17.00
N ALA A 48 -18.29 9.64 -17.57
CA ALA A 48 -19.54 9.63 -16.80
C ALA A 48 -19.58 8.53 -15.73
N ARG A 49 -19.16 7.29 -16.07
CA ARG A 49 -19.15 6.17 -15.12
C ARG A 49 -18.15 6.39 -13.99
N ALA A 50 -16.94 6.85 -14.29
CA ALA A 50 -15.92 7.10 -13.28
C ALA A 50 -16.30 8.29 -12.38
N THR A 51 -16.87 9.35 -12.94
CA THR A 51 -17.42 10.48 -12.19
C THR A 51 -18.49 10.01 -11.20
N GLN A 52 -19.48 9.24 -11.66
CA GLN A 52 -20.54 8.71 -10.78
C GLN A 52 -19.97 7.81 -9.68
N TYR A 53 -18.97 6.99 -9.99
CA TYR A 53 -18.28 6.14 -9.03
C TYR A 53 -17.59 6.95 -7.91
N TYR A 54 -16.78 7.94 -8.28
CA TYR A 54 -16.04 8.76 -7.31
C TYR A 54 -16.93 9.69 -6.50
N ILE A 55 -18.01 10.22 -7.10
CA ILE A 55 -19.04 10.99 -6.37
C ILE A 55 -19.77 10.09 -5.37
N SER A 56 -20.19 8.89 -5.78
CA SER A 56 -20.84 7.93 -4.89
C SER A 56 -19.93 7.49 -3.74
N ARG A 57 -18.62 7.44 -3.96
CA ARG A 57 -17.64 7.19 -2.91
C ARG A 57 -17.51 8.38 -1.95
N ALA A 58 -17.49 9.60 -2.47
CA ALA A 58 -17.41 10.80 -1.65
C ALA A 58 -18.63 10.94 -0.71
N SER A 59 -19.82 10.59 -1.22
CA SER A 59 -21.08 10.61 -0.47
C SER A 59 -21.29 9.39 0.45
N ALA A 60 -20.40 8.40 0.41
CA ALA A 60 -20.50 7.22 1.26
C ALA A 60 -20.44 7.61 2.77
N PRO A 61 -21.15 6.88 3.65
CA PRO A 61 -21.06 7.09 5.09
C PRO A 61 -19.62 7.02 5.61
N ASP A 62 -19.29 7.87 6.57
CA ASP A 62 -17.91 8.02 7.05
C ASP A 62 -17.32 6.74 7.65
N ILE A 63 -18.17 5.83 8.14
CA ILE A 63 -17.73 4.51 8.61
C ILE A 63 -16.96 3.72 7.54
N ILE A 64 -17.36 3.84 6.27
CA ILE A 64 -16.68 3.15 5.15
C ILE A 64 -15.32 3.81 4.87
N LYS A 65 -15.22 5.12 5.04
CA LYS A 65 -13.98 5.90 4.85
C LYS A 65 -12.93 5.59 5.92
N TYR A 66 -13.35 5.13 7.11
CA TYR A 66 -12.42 4.73 8.17
C TYR A 66 -11.82 3.33 8.00
N ILE A 67 -12.43 2.45 7.19
CA ILE A 67 -11.92 1.08 7.01
C ILE A 67 -10.48 1.04 6.47
N PRO A 68 -10.13 1.79 5.39
CA PRO A 68 -8.75 1.84 4.91
C PRO A 68 -7.78 2.44 5.95
N PHE A 69 -8.25 3.38 6.77
CA PHE A 69 -7.45 3.98 7.83
C PHE A 69 -7.15 2.99 8.96
N ILE A 70 -8.14 2.22 9.40
CA ILE A 70 -7.94 1.15 10.40
C ILE A 70 -6.95 0.11 9.86
N ASN A 71 -7.08 -0.27 8.60
CA ASN A 71 -6.14 -1.17 7.95
C ASN A 71 -4.69 -0.63 7.98
N LEU A 72 -4.50 0.66 7.73
CA LEU A 72 -3.20 1.31 7.83
C LEU A 72 -2.62 1.26 9.25
N MET A 73 -3.45 1.38 10.28
CA MET A 73 -3.01 1.25 11.68
C MET A 73 -2.41 -0.14 11.98
N ILE A 74 -2.89 -1.20 11.32
CA ILE A 74 -2.34 -2.55 11.44
C ILE A 74 -0.89 -2.59 10.92
N ALA A 75 -0.62 -1.98 9.75
CA ALA A 75 0.75 -1.85 9.25
C ALA A 75 1.63 -1.00 10.19
N ALA A 76 1.08 0.10 10.71
CA ALA A 76 1.79 0.97 11.66
C ALA A 76 2.24 0.21 12.92
N VAL A 77 1.39 -0.66 13.47
CA VAL A 77 1.75 -1.54 14.60
C VAL A 77 2.90 -2.49 14.21
N GLY A 78 2.85 -3.08 13.02
CA GLY A 78 3.93 -3.92 12.50
C GLY A 78 5.26 -3.18 12.38
N PHE A 79 5.25 -1.98 11.80
CA PHE A 79 6.45 -1.13 11.70
C PHE A 79 6.99 -0.71 13.07
N ALA A 80 6.11 -0.32 14.00
CA ALA A 80 6.51 0.04 15.36
C ALA A 80 7.16 -1.13 16.10
N ALA A 81 6.60 -2.34 15.98
CA ALA A 81 7.16 -3.54 16.58
C ALA A 81 8.54 -3.90 16.00
N GLY A 82 8.75 -3.68 14.71
CA GLY A 82 10.05 -3.85 14.05
C GLY A 82 11.09 -2.83 14.53
N LEU A 83 10.73 -1.55 14.48
CA LEU A 83 11.61 -0.45 14.87
C LEU A 83 11.96 -0.46 16.36
N ALA A 84 11.09 -0.97 17.24
CA ALA A 84 11.40 -1.10 18.67
C ALA A 84 12.60 -2.01 18.96
N ASN A 85 12.90 -2.98 18.09
CA ASN A 85 14.07 -3.86 18.22
C ASN A 85 15.35 -3.28 17.60
N MET A 86 15.27 -2.16 16.87
CA MET A 86 16.38 -1.37 16.29
C MET A 86 17.54 -2.16 15.64
N THR A 87 17.31 -3.35 15.07
CA THR A 87 18.35 -4.07 14.32
C THR A 87 18.62 -3.36 12.98
N ASP A 88 19.83 -3.50 12.43
CA ASP A 88 20.20 -2.90 11.14
C ASP A 88 19.22 -3.30 10.02
N GLY A 89 18.76 -4.55 10.02
CA GLY A 89 17.73 -5.05 9.11
C GLY A 89 16.38 -4.36 9.30
N ASN A 90 15.91 -4.22 10.54
CA ASN A 90 14.66 -3.51 10.83
C ASN A 90 14.74 -2.04 10.40
N VAL A 91 15.84 -1.35 10.70
CA VAL A 91 16.01 0.06 10.33
C VAL A 91 15.98 0.23 8.81
N LEU A 92 16.70 -0.63 8.07
CA LEU A 92 16.74 -0.55 6.61
C LEU A 92 15.39 -0.89 5.96
N PHE A 93 14.84 -2.07 6.27
CA PHE A 93 13.65 -2.58 5.58
C PHE A 93 12.36 -1.96 6.10
N ASP A 94 12.19 -1.86 7.42
CA ASP A 94 10.97 -1.30 8.01
C ASP A 94 10.97 0.23 7.92
N GLY A 95 12.14 0.87 8.06
CA GLY A 95 12.28 2.32 7.85
C GLY A 95 11.98 2.75 6.41
N ALA A 96 12.56 2.07 5.41
CA ALA A 96 12.24 2.35 4.00
C ALA A 96 10.76 2.08 3.69
N SER A 97 10.18 1.01 4.26
CA SER A 97 8.75 0.71 4.11
C SER A 97 7.87 1.79 4.71
N LEU A 98 8.25 2.34 5.87
CA LEU A 98 7.53 3.45 6.51
C LEU A 98 7.55 4.71 5.64
N VAL A 99 8.70 5.03 5.03
CA VAL A 99 8.81 6.17 4.09
C VAL A 99 7.89 5.98 2.88
N LEU A 100 7.87 4.78 2.28
CA LEU A 100 6.96 4.47 1.17
C LEU A 100 5.48 4.57 1.59
N MET A 101 5.16 4.17 2.82
CA MET A 101 3.80 4.28 3.35
C MET A 101 3.39 5.74 3.53
N LEU A 102 4.26 6.56 4.12
CA LEU A 102 4.02 8.00 4.27
C LEU A 102 3.87 8.68 2.91
N PHE A 103 4.70 8.31 1.94
CA PHE A 103 4.58 8.80 0.57
C PHE A 103 3.21 8.48 -0.03
N ALA A 104 2.73 7.24 0.09
CA ALA A 104 1.40 6.86 -0.40
C ALA A 104 0.27 7.64 0.29
N ILE A 105 0.35 7.85 1.61
CA ILE A 105 -0.64 8.64 2.37
C ILE A 105 -0.63 10.10 1.92
N SER A 106 0.56 10.68 1.73
CA SER A 106 0.71 12.04 1.22
C SER A 106 0.12 12.17 -0.18
N THR A 107 0.42 11.24 -1.11
CA THR A 107 -0.15 11.22 -2.45
C THR A 107 -1.69 11.16 -2.43
N TYR A 108 -2.28 10.32 -1.58
CA TYR A 108 -3.72 10.28 -1.41
C TYR A 108 -4.28 11.63 -0.95
N SER A 109 -3.64 12.23 0.07
CA SER A 109 -4.10 13.48 0.69
C SER A 109 -3.98 14.69 -0.22
N THR A 110 -2.92 14.76 -1.04
CA THR A 110 -2.62 15.94 -1.88
C THR A 110 -3.12 15.81 -3.32
N SER A 111 -3.40 14.60 -3.80
CA SER A 111 -3.79 14.37 -5.20
C SER A 111 -5.17 13.75 -5.32
N VAL A 112 -5.44 12.63 -4.64
CA VAL A 112 -6.69 11.88 -4.78
C VAL A 112 -7.86 12.63 -4.15
N LYS A 113 -7.75 12.96 -2.86
CA LYS A 113 -8.82 13.62 -2.10
C LYS A 113 -9.29 14.93 -2.76
N PRO A 114 -8.42 15.91 -3.08
CA PRO A 114 -8.87 17.15 -3.70
C PRO A 114 -9.45 16.95 -5.11
N ALA A 115 -8.92 16.00 -5.89
CA ALA A 115 -9.48 15.72 -7.22
C ALA A 115 -10.91 15.15 -7.13
N ILE A 116 -11.21 14.31 -6.13
CA ILE A 116 -12.57 13.82 -5.87
C ILE A 116 -13.50 14.97 -5.46
N GLU A 117 -13.03 15.89 -4.61
CA GLU A 117 -13.81 17.07 -4.20
C GLU A 117 -14.12 17.98 -5.41
N ASN A 118 -13.15 18.19 -6.31
CA ASN A 118 -13.35 18.98 -7.53
C ASN A 118 -14.36 18.33 -8.49
N ILE A 119 -14.31 17.00 -8.65
CA ILE A 119 -15.26 16.26 -9.49
C ILE A 119 -16.71 16.44 -9.04
N ALA A 120 -16.95 16.66 -7.74
CA ALA A 120 -18.28 16.90 -7.20
C ALA A 120 -18.80 18.34 -7.45
N GLN A 121 -17.94 19.26 -7.88
CA GLN A 121 -18.27 20.69 -8.02
C GLN A 121 -18.35 21.18 -9.46
N THR A 122 -17.82 20.41 -10.42
CA THR A 122 -17.75 20.81 -11.83
C THR A 122 -18.59 19.88 -12.72
N GLU A 123 -19.22 20.46 -13.72
CA GLU A 123 -19.90 19.74 -14.81
C GLU A 123 -19.11 19.79 -16.11
N ASP A 124 -18.00 20.53 -16.16
CA ASP A 124 -17.15 20.61 -17.35
C ASP A 124 -16.44 19.28 -17.59
N VAL A 125 -16.76 18.64 -18.71
CA VAL A 125 -16.21 17.35 -19.12
C VAL A 125 -14.68 17.38 -19.24
N ALA A 126 -14.09 18.50 -19.67
CA ALA A 126 -12.65 18.63 -19.78
C ALA A 126 -11.97 18.62 -18.40
N GLU A 127 -12.54 19.37 -17.46
CA GLU A 127 -12.08 19.44 -16.07
C GLU A 127 -12.28 18.11 -15.33
N LEU A 128 -13.42 17.45 -15.53
CA LEU A 128 -13.69 16.11 -15.01
C LEU A 128 -12.65 15.11 -15.51
N SER A 129 -12.38 15.10 -16.81
CA SER A 129 -11.39 14.21 -17.43
C SER A 129 -9.99 14.44 -16.86
N GLN A 130 -9.60 15.69 -16.61
CA GLN A 130 -8.31 16.01 -16.00
C GLN A 130 -8.22 15.53 -14.55
N ASN A 131 -9.25 15.78 -13.73
CA ASN A 131 -9.26 15.31 -12.34
C ASN A 131 -9.24 13.78 -12.26
N LEU A 132 -9.98 13.08 -13.14
CA LEU A 132 -9.99 11.62 -13.21
C LEU A 132 -8.62 11.05 -13.61
N LYS A 133 -7.91 11.68 -14.56
CA LYS A 133 -6.52 11.32 -14.88
C LYS A 133 -5.58 11.50 -13.69
N ASN A 134 -5.74 12.59 -12.93
CA ASN A 134 -4.94 12.85 -11.73
C ASN A 134 -5.16 11.77 -10.65
N ILE A 135 -6.42 11.36 -10.43
CA ILE A 135 -6.76 10.26 -9.50
C ILE A 135 -6.11 8.96 -9.96
N ALA A 136 -6.30 8.59 -11.23
CA ALA A 136 -5.77 7.35 -11.78
C ALA A 136 -4.23 7.29 -11.67
N ALA A 137 -3.54 8.39 -12.00
CA ALA A 137 -2.09 8.48 -11.86
C ALA A 137 -1.64 8.34 -10.40
N ALA A 138 -2.34 8.98 -9.47
CA ALA A 138 -2.05 8.90 -8.04
C ALA A 138 -2.25 7.47 -7.49
N HIS A 139 -3.35 6.80 -7.85
CA HIS A 139 -3.59 5.39 -7.47
C HIS A 139 -2.52 4.45 -8.02
N PHE A 140 -2.05 4.69 -9.25
CA PHE A 140 -0.95 3.92 -9.82
C PHE A 140 0.34 4.09 -9.02
N ILE A 141 0.72 5.33 -8.68
CA ILE A 141 1.91 5.63 -7.87
C ILE A 141 1.79 5.01 -6.47
N MET A 142 0.62 5.12 -5.83
CA MET A 142 0.36 4.47 -4.53
C MET A 142 0.52 2.96 -4.61
N THR A 143 0.03 2.34 -5.67
CA THR A 143 0.17 0.89 -5.93
C THR A 143 1.64 0.50 -6.07
N LEU A 144 2.47 1.31 -6.74
CA LEU A 144 3.91 1.08 -6.82
C LEU A 144 4.60 1.21 -5.46
N ALA A 145 4.23 2.21 -4.65
CA ALA A 145 4.77 2.36 -3.30
C ALA A 145 4.43 1.14 -2.42
N ILE A 146 3.18 0.66 -2.46
CA ILE A 146 2.75 -0.54 -1.74
C ILE A 146 3.50 -1.78 -2.24
N THR A 147 3.75 -1.88 -3.56
CA THR A 147 4.58 -2.95 -4.14
C THR A 147 6.00 -2.92 -3.60
N GLY A 148 6.59 -1.74 -3.46
CA GLY A 148 7.89 -1.56 -2.81
C GLY A 148 7.89 -2.08 -1.38
N ILE A 149 6.86 -1.75 -0.59
CA ILE A 149 6.72 -2.24 0.79
C ILE A 149 6.67 -3.78 0.82
N VAL A 150 5.81 -4.39 0.01
CA VAL A 150 5.68 -5.85 -0.05
C VAL A 150 7.02 -6.50 -0.42
N GLY A 151 7.70 -5.97 -1.43
CA GLY A 151 9.02 -6.46 -1.85
C GLY A 151 10.07 -6.37 -0.74
N LEU A 152 10.13 -5.24 -0.03
CA LEU A 152 11.03 -5.04 1.11
C LEU A 152 10.74 -6.03 2.24
N GLN A 153 9.47 -6.24 2.59
CA GLN A 153 9.08 -7.12 3.70
C GLN A 153 9.30 -8.60 3.39
N ILE A 154 9.03 -9.04 2.15
CA ILE A 154 9.36 -10.40 1.70
C ILE A 154 10.87 -10.61 1.71
N THR A 155 11.63 -9.63 1.22
CA THR A 155 13.11 -9.68 1.21
C THR A 155 13.65 -9.79 2.63
N HIS A 156 13.15 -8.96 3.55
CA HIS A 156 13.53 -8.97 4.95
C HIS A 156 13.28 -10.35 5.57
N TYR A 157 12.08 -10.91 5.40
CA TYR A 157 11.74 -12.24 5.91
C TYR A 157 12.68 -13.34 5.34
N ALA A 158 12.95 -13.30 4.04
CA ALA A 158 13.80 -14.28 3.39
C ALA A 158 15.26 -14.23 3.89
N LEU A 159 15.80 -13.03 4.11
CA LEU A 159 17.15 -12.84 4.64
C LEU A 159 17.27 -13.30 6.08
N THR A 160 16.32 -12.93 6.95
CA THR A 160 16.30 -13.36 8.35
C THR A 160 16.22 -14.88 8.47
N LYS A 161 15.34 -15.52 7.70
CA LYS A 161 15.21 -16.98 7.70
C LYS A 161 16.48 -17.70 7.25
N ARG A 162 17.22 -17.13 6.29
CA ARG A 162 18.50 -17.67 5.83
C ARG A 162 19.58 -17.56 6.91
N ALA A 163 19.64 -16.42 7.60
CA ALA A 163 20.57 -16.20 8.71
C ALA A 163 20.31 -17.21 9.85
N ASP A 164 19.06 -17.36 10.28
CA ASP A 164 18.68 -18.31 11.33
C ASP A 164 19.01 -19.76 10.96
N SER A 165 18.89 -20.10 9.68
CA SER A 165 19.20 -21.45 9.19
C SER A 165 20.71 -21.73 9.20
N ALA A 166 21.54 -20.74 8.87
CA ALA A 166 22.99 -20.85 8.94
C ALA A 166 23.47 -21.03 10.38
N GLU A 167 22.96 -20.23 11.32
CA GLU A 167 23.30 -20.31 12.75
C GLU A 167 22.98 -21.69 13.34
N LYS A 168 21.82 -22.27 12.98
CA LYS A 168 21.42 -23.63 13.41
C LYS A 168 22.38 -24.71 12.91
N VAL A 169 22.91 -24.57 11.70
CA VAL A 169 23.88 -25.52 11.12
C VAL A 169 25.22 -25.42 11.86
N GLU A 170 25.72 -24.20 12.09
CA GLU A 170 26.97 -23.97 12.83
C GLU A 170 26.91 -24.54 14.25
N ALA A 171 25.81 -24.28 14.98
CA ALA A 171 25.62 -24.81 16.33
C ALA A 171 25.53 -26.35 16.36
N ALA A 172 25.00 -26.99 15.32
CA ALA A 172 24.96 -28.45 15.20
C ALA A 172 26.35 -29.05 14.93
N VAL A 173 27.17 -28.37 14.11
CA VAL A 173 28.56 -28.76 13.86
C VAL A 173 29.40 -28.64 15.14
N GLU A 174 29.27 -27.54 15.89
CA GLU A 174 30.01 -27.34 17.13
C GLU A 174 29.66 -28.40 18.19
N LYS A 175 28.38 -28.77 18.32
CA LYS A 175 27.94 -29.84 19.23
C LYS A 175 28.44 -31.23 18.83
N LYS A 176 28.72 -31.47 17.55
CA LYS A 176 29.26 -32.75 17.08
C LYS A 176 30.77 -32.88 17.28
N ASN A 177 31.46 -31.74 17.44
CA ASN A 177 32.90 -31.66 17.65
C ASN A 177 33.31 -31.57 19.13
N LYS A 178 32.35 -31.53 20.06
CA LYS A 178 32.54 -31.67 21.51
C LYS A 178 32.10 -33.06 21.95
#